data_AF-A0A429XDR0-F1
#
_entry.id   AF-A0A429XDR0-F1
#
_cell.length_a   1.000
_cell.length_b   1.000
_cell.length_c   1.000
_cell.angle_alpha   90.00
_cell.angle_beta   90.00
_cell.angle_gamma   90.00
#
_symmetry.space_group_name_H-M   'P 1'
#
loop_
_entity.id
_entity.type
_entity.pdbx_description
1 polymer ?
#
loop_
_entity_poly.entity_id
_entity_poly.type
_entity_poly.pdbx_seq_one_letter_code
_entity_poly.pdbx_strand_id
1 'polypeptide(L)'
;MEQFLPIIIIALISFFVNKASEQKKRATNQEKPKGPNSRPVQPRQQERPVSPANQKPIHEKPQPVRVERPRSLKEAAEILLSQMQPQIEEKKAEAEDKMEELRKEAAAYKEKAIEMQRKAEAVKETKPAGPQIEPFFQQNDIVKGIIMSEVLGPPRAKKRYGRH
;
A
#
# COMPACT_ATOMS: atom_id res chain seq x y z
N MET A 1 6.49 -44.05 11.66
CA MET A 1 6.68 -43.03 10.60
C MET A 1 6.39 -43.59 9.20
N GLU A 2 6.79 -44.84 8.89
CA GLU A 2 6.64 -45.42 7.55
C GLU A 2 5.20 -45.66 7.09
N GLN A 3 4.26 -45.85 8.03
CA GLN A 3 2.84 -46.08 7.71
C GLN A 3 2.07 -44.84 7.24
N PHE A 4 2.58 -43.63 7.51
CA PHE A 4 1.93 -42.38 7.10
C PHE A 4 2.31 -41.95 5.68
N LEU A 5 3.45 -42.43 5.17
CA LEU A 5 3.93 -42.13 3.82
C LEU A 5 2.91 -42.51 2.72
N PRO A 6 2.30 -43.71 2.71
CA PRO A 6 1.31 -44.05 1.67
C PRO A 6 0.04 -43.19 1.76
N ILE A 7 -0.39 -42.80 2.97
CA ILE A 7 -1.58 -41.97 3.19
C ILE A 7 -1.37 -40.57 2.60
N ILE A 8 -0.19 -39.98 2.81
CA ILE A 8 0.17 -38.65 2.29
C ILE A 8 0.21 -38.69 0.75
N ILE A 9 0.77 -39.74 0.15
CA ILE A 9 0.84 -39.88 -1.31
C ILE A 9 -0.56 -39.99 -1.93
N ILE A 10 -1.45 -40.80 -1.35
CA ILE A 10 -2.84 -40.96 -1.84
C ILE A 10 -3.61 -39.63 -1.72
N ALA A 11 -3.42 -38.89 -0.63
CA ALA A 11 -4.06 -37.59 -0.42
C ALA A 11 -3.62 -36.56 -1.48
N LEU A 12 -2.33 -36.52 -1.82
CA LEU A 12 -1.81 -35.63 -2.86
C LEU A 12 -2.36 -35.99 -4.24
N ILE A 13 -2.34 -37.26 -4.63
CA ILE A 13 -2.86 -37.70 -5.94
C ILE A 13 -4.36 -37.37 -6.06
N SER A 14 -5.14 -37.63 -5.00
CA SER A 14 -6.58 -37.33 -4.98
C SER A 14 -6.87 -35.83 -5.11
N PHE A 15 -6.03 -34.98 -4.49
CA PHE A 15 -6.15 -33.54 -4.58
C PHE A 15 -5.88 -33.01 -6.00
N PHE A 16 -4.86 -33.53 -6.67
CA PHE A 16 -4.51 -33.11 -8.03
C PHE A 16 -5.51 -33.61 -9.09
N VAL A 17 -6.02 -34.84 -8.96
CA VAL A 17 -7.03 -35.39 -9.90
C VAL A 17 -8.36 -34.65 -9.77
N ASN A 18 -8.80 -34.33 -8.55
CA ASN A 18 -10.08 -33.63 -8.35
C ASN A 18 -10.05 -32.20 -8.90
N LYS A 19 -8.92 -31.48 -8.69
CA LYS A 19 -8.72 -30.10 -9.16
C LYS A 19 -8.71 -29.96 -10.69
N ALA A 20 -8.21 -30.96 -11.42
CA ALA A 20 -8.19 -30.92 -12.89
C ALA A 20 -9.58 -31.12 -13.51
N SER A 21 -10.49 -31.83 -12.84
CA SER A 21 -11.82 -32.14 -13.36
C SER A 21 -12.82 -30.98 -13.24
N GLU A 22 -12.63 -30.06 -12.28
CA GLU A 22 -13.54 -28.93 -12.06
C GLU A 22 -13.42 -27.82 -13.11
N GLN A 23 -12.24 -27.65 -13.73
CA GLN A 23 -12.05 -26.62 -14.76
C GLN A 23 -12.80 -26.96 -16.07
N LYS A 24 -12.97 -28.25 -16.38
CA LYS A 24 -13.66 -28.67 -17.62
C LYS A 24 -15.18 -28.51 -17.55
N LYS A 25 -15.77 -28.51 -16.34
CA LYS A 25 -17.23 -28.40 -16.13
C LYS A 25 -17.76 -26.96 -16.13
N ARG A 26 -16.89 -25.95 -16.04
CA ARG A 26 -17.30 -24.53 -16.02
C ARG A 26 -17.33 -23.86 -17.40
N ALA A 27 -16.82 -24.52 -18.45
CA ALA A 27 -16.74 -23.95 -19.80
C ALA A 27 -17.98 -24.18 -20.69
N THR A 28 -18.92 -25.05 -20.30
CA THR A 28 -20.05 -25.47 -21.15
C THR A 28 -21.41 -24.88 -20.79
N ASN A 29 -21.53 -24.04 -19.75
CA ASN A 29 -22.81 -23.48 -19.29
C ASN A 29 -22.77 -21.95 -19.11
N GLN A 30 -22.58 -21.20 -20.20
CA GLN A 30 -22.92 -19.77 -20.23
C GLN A 30 -23.81 -19.46 -21.43
N GLU A 31 -25.10 -19.73 -21.27
CA GLU A 31 -26.16 -19.03 -21.98
C GLU A 31 -26.19 -17.56 -21.54
N LYS A 32 -26.29 -16.66 -22.54
CA LYS A 32 -26.37 -15.21 -22.37
C LYS A 32 -27.83 -14.77 -22.12
N PRO A 33 -28.07 -13.76 -21.27
CA PRO A 33 -29.21 -12.87 -21.44
C PRO A 33 -28.78 -11.52 -22.02
N LYS A 34 -29.51 -11.11 -23.07
CA LYS A 34 -29.50 -9.78 -23.70
C LYS A 34 -30.12 -8.74 -22.75
N GLY A 35 -29.57 -7.54 -22.72
CA GLY A 35 -30.15 -6.35 -22.07
C GLY A 35 -29.82 -5.08 -22.87
N PRO A 36 -30.71 -4.06 -22.89
CA PRO A 36 -30.90 -3.19 -24.04
C PRO A 36 -30.00 -1.96 -24.11
N ASN A 37 -29.83 -1.54 -25.36
CA ASN A 37 -29.09 -0.41 -25.89
C ASN A 37 -29.77 0.93 -25.54
N SER A 38 -29.04 1.86 -24.94
CA SER A 38 -29.45 3.27 -24.84
C SER A 38 -28.23 4.19 -24.90
N ARG A 39 -27.95 4.68 -26.10
CA ARG A 39 -26.94 5.70 -26.43
C ARG A 39 -27.68 7.03 -26.61
N PRO A 40 -27.17 8.14 -26.04
CA PRO A 40 -27.13 9.39 -26.81
C PRO A 40 -25.75 10.04 -26.75
N VAL A 41 -25.08 10.21 -27.90
CA VAL A 41 -24.89 11.47 -28.65
C VAL A 41 -23.90 12.45 -27.99
N GLN A 42 -22.69 12.52 -28.57
CA GLN A 42 -21.69 13.56 -28.35
C GLN A 42 -22.15 14.93 -28.88
N PRO A 43 -21.76 16.03 -28.23
CA PRO A 43 -21.44 17.27 -28.91
C PRO A 43 -19.94 17.36 -29.18
N ARG A 44 -19.64 17.68 -30.43
CA ARG A 44 -18.31 17.91 -31.03
C ARG A 44 -17.95 19.40 -30.86
N GLN A 45 -16.65 19.66 -30.66
CA GLN A 45 -15.92 20.92 -30.94
C GLN A 45 -16.06 22.12 -30.00
N GLN A 46 -14.89 22.55 -29.49
CA GLN A 46 -14.30 23.91 -29.43
C GLN A 46 -13.30 23.88 -28.26
N GLU A 47 -12.08 24.40 -28.28
CA GLU A 47 -11.25 25.15 -29.21
C GLU A 47 -9.81 24.96 -28.66
N ARG A 48 -8.81 24.83 -29.53
CA ARG A 48 -7.40 24.88 -29.10
C ARG A 48 -6.98 26.34 -28.98
N PRO A 49 -6.49 26.81 -27.83
CA PRO A 49 -5.70 28.03 -27.80
C PRO A 49 -4.32 27.77 -28.40
N VAL A 50 -4.01 28.60 -29.37
CA VAL A 50 -2.75 28.70 -30.10
C VAL A 50 -1.61 29.02 -29.13
N SER A 51 -0.50 28.27 -29.23
CA SER A 51 0.72 28.53 -28.48
C SER A 51 1.29 29.91 -28.84
N PRO A 52 1.58 30.80 -27.89
CA PRO A 52 2.42 31.95 -28.16
C PRO A 52 3.88 31.52 -28.30
N ALA A 53 4.51 32.10 -29.32
CA ALA A 53 5.86 31.83 -29.74
C ALA A 53 6.90 32.15 -28.65
N ASN A 54 7.79 31.18 -28.42
CA ASN A 54 9.24 31.36 -28.48
C ASN A 54 9.78 32.75 -28.06
N GLN A 55 9.95 32.98 -26.77
CA GLN A 55 10.94 33.93 -26.26
C GLN A 55 11.95 33.14 -25.44
N LYS A 56 13.09 32.84 -26.07
CA LYS A 56 14.27 32.34 -25.36
C LYS A 56 14.79 33.48 -24.47
N PRO A 57 14.93 33.31 -23.15
CA PRO A 57 15.77 34.20 -22.37
C PRO A 57 17.21 34.00 -22.86
N ILE A 58 17.85 35.10 -23.23
CA ILE A 58 19.27 35.16 -23.50
C ILE A 58 19.96 34.68 -22.22
N HIS A 59 20.56 33.50 -22.26
CA HIS A 59 21.46 33.04 -21.21
C HIS A 59 22.66 33.99 -21.20
N GLU A 60 22.65 34.91 -20.24
CA GLU A 60 23.84 35.58 -19.76
C GLU A 60 24.83 34.48 -19.34
N LYS A 61 25.96 34.38 -20.05
CA LYS A 61 27.02 33.43 -19.68
C LYS A 61 27.54 33.87 -18.31
N PRO A 62 27.41 33.07 -17.24
CA PRO A 62 28.17 33.34 -16.04
C PRO A 62 29.66 33.26 -16.41
N GLN A 63 30.39 34.34 -16.12
CA GLN A 63 31.85 34.33 -16.20
C GLN A 63 32.35 33.13 -15.39
N PRO A 64 33.27 32.30 -15.93
CA PRO A 64 33.85 31.23 -15.14
C PRO A 64 34.68 31.87 -14.03
N VAL A 65 34.14 31.85 -12.81
CA VAL A 65 34.91 32.05 -11.58
C VAL A 65 36.07 31.05 -11.67
N ARG A 66 37.30 31.57 -11.72
CA ARG A 66 38.51 30.76 -11.71
C ARG A 66 38.59 30.05 -10.35
N VAL A 67 38.00 28.86 -10.27
CA VAL A 67 38.24 27.96 -9.16
C VAL A 67 39.66 27.41 -9.37
N GLU A 68 40.55 27.75 -8.46
CA GLU A 68 41.89 27.16 -8.40
C GLU A 68 41.74 25.64 -8.29
N ARG A 69 42.16 24.93 -9.35
CA ARG A 69 42.13 23.46 -9.35
C ARG A 69 43.16 22.97 -8.32
N PRO A 70 42.75 22.12 -7.36
CA PRO A 70 43.70 21.47 -6.46
C PRO A 70 44.67 20.61 -7.29
N ARG A 71 45.96 20.72 -7.01
CA ARG A 71 47.01 20.08 -7.83
C ARG A 71 47.21 18.61 -7.47
N SER A 72 46.53 18.11 -6.43
CA SER A 72 46.66 16.76 -5.88
C SER A 72 45.33 16.21 -5.39
N LEU A 73 45.12 14.89 -5.53
CA LEU A 73 43.96 14.16 -5.00
C LEU A 73 43.84 14.29 -3.46
N LYS A 74 44.97 14.48 -2.76
CA LYS A 74 44.98 14.66 -1.30
C LYS A 74 44.42 16.02 -0.88
N GLU A 75 44.79 17.09 -1.58
CA GLU A 75 44.24 18.43 -1.34
C GLU A 75 42.73 18.48 -1.65
N ALA A 76 42.30 17.80 -2.71
CA ALA A 76 40.87 17.69 -3.03
C ALA A 76 40.08 16.95 -1.93
N ALA A 77 40.66 15.90 -1.34
CA ALA A 77 40.05 15.15 -0.24
C ALA A 77 39.99 15.97 1.06
N GLU A 78 41.02 16.74 1.39
CA GLU A 78 41.04 17.62 2.57
C GLU A 78 40.04 18.78 2.46
N ILE A 79 39.91 19.39 1.27
CA ILE A 79 38.91 20.43 1.01
C ILE A 79 37.49 19.84 1.11
N LEU A 80 37.25 18.63 0.59
CA LEU A 80 35.97 17.95 0.74
C LEU A 80 35.66 17.59 2.20
N LEU A 81 36.63 17.08 2.95
CA LEU A 81 36.43 16.74 4.36
C LEU A 81 36.12 17.98 5.20
N SER A 82 36.85 19.09 5.00
CA SER A 82 36.63 20.33 5.74
C SER A 82 35.29 20.99 5.41
N GLN A 83 34.81 20.88 4.17
CA GLN A 83 33.49 21.39 3.79
C GLN A 83 32.34 20.48 4.24
N MET A 84 32.56 19.17 4.31
CA MET A 84 31.50 18.22 4.70
C MET A 84 31.41 17.99 6.21
N GLN A 85 32.48 18.20 6.98
CA GLN A 85 32.47 18.06 8.45
C GLN A 85 31.33 18.83 9.14
N PRO A 86 31.13 20.15 8.91
CA PRO A 86 30.06 20.88 9.58
C PRO A 86 28.67 20.37 9.15
N GLN A 87 28.49 20.00 7.88
CA GLN A 87 27.23 19.44 7.39
C GLN A 87 26.91 18.05 7.97
N ILE A 88 27.94 17.26 8.29
CA ILE A 88 27.78 15.94 8.89
C ILE A 88 27.43 16.07 10.37
N GLU A 89 28.02 17.03 11.08
CA GLU A 89 27.71 17.29 12.49
C GLU A 89 26.28 17.84 12.66
N GLU A 90 25.86 18.79 11.83
CA GLU A 90 24.48 19.31 11.83
C GLU A 90 23.47 18.19 11.53
N LYS A 91 23.73 17.36 10.51
CA LYS A 91 22.84 16.22 10.19
C LYS A 91 22.81 15.14 11.27
N LYS A 92 23.91 14.97 12.02
CA LYS A 92 23.94 14.06 13.16
C LYS A 92 23.08 14.59 14.30
N ALA A 93 23.20 15.87 14.65
CA ALA A 93 22.37 16.51 15.66
C ALA A 93 20.88 16.42 15.28
N GLU A 94 20.52 16.77 14.04
CA GLU A 94 19.14 16.62 13.55
C GLU A 94 18.62 15.18 13.59
N ALA A 95 19.49 14.20 13.32
CA ALA A 95 19.12 12.79 13.37
C ALA A 95 18.95 12.30 14.82
N GLU A 96 19.77 12.78 15.75
CA GLU A 96 19.66 12.49 17.18
C GLU A 96 18.38 13.07 17.76
N ASP A 97 18.04 14.32 17.43
CA ASP A 97 16.79 14.98 17.83
C ASP A 97 15.56 14.21 17.32
N LYS A 98 15.55 13.85 16.02
CA LYS A 98 14.49 13.04 15.43
C LYS A 98 14.38 11.65 16.06
N MET A 99 15.50 11.03 16.42
CA MET A 99 15.48 9.75 17.13
C MET A 99 14.89 9.88 18.53
N GLU A 100 15.16 10.97 19.23
CA GLU A 100 14.59 11.21 20.56
C GLU A 100 13.07 11.44 20.49
N GLU A 101 12.60 12.22 19.52
CA GLU A 101 11.17 12.39 19.24
C GLU A 101 10.48 11.07 18.94
N LEU A 102 11.03 10.26 18.03
CA LEU A 102 10.48 8.95 17.68
C LEU A 102 10.47 7.99 18.88
N ARG A 103 11.46 8.07 19.78
CA ARG A 103 11.47 7.28 21.02
C ARG A 103 10.35 7.69 21.96
N LYS A 104 10.08 9.00 22.11
CA LYS A 104 8.98 9.52 22.92
C LYS A 104 7.62 9.08 22.36
N GLU A 105 7.45 9.17 21.04
CA GLU A 105 6.23 8.70 20.38
C GLU A 105 6.05 7.18 20.56
N ALA A 106 7.09 6.39 20.34
CA ALA A 106 7.04 4.95 20.50
C ALA A 106 6.68 4.53 21.95
N ALA A 107 7.18 5.26 22.95
CA ALA A 107 6.80 5.04 24.35
C ALA A 107 5.31 5.34 24.57
N ALA A 108 4.80 6.47 24.06
CA ALA A 108 3.39 6.81 24.17
C ALA A 108 2.46 5.79 23.46
N TYR A 109 2.86 5.27 22.31
CA TYR A 109 2.11 4.21 21.63
C TYR A 109 2.14 2.88 22.38
N LYS A 110 3.27 2.52 23.01
CA LYS A 110 3.37 1.33 23.86
C LYS A 110 2.45 1.43 25.07
N GLU A 111 2.41 2.57 25.75
CA GLU A 111 1.50 2.78 26.89
C GLU A 111 0.03 2.66 26.46
N LYS A 112 -0.35 3.30 25.36
CA LYS A 112 -1.71 3.18 24.78
C LYS A 112 -2.06 1.74 24.41
N ALA A 113 -1.11 0.99 23.86
CA ALA A 113 -1.31 -0.42 23.51
C ALA A 113 -1.55 -1.28 24.76
N ILE A 114 -0.78 -1.07 25.84
CA ILE A 114 -0.96 -1.77 27.12
C ILE A 114 -2.32 -1.41 27.73
N GLU A 115 -2.72 -0.14 27.69
CA GLU A 115 -4.02 0.30 28.21
C GLU A 115 -5.18 -0.34 27.42
N MET A 116 -5.08 -0.37 26.09
CA MET A 116 -6.08 -1.04 25.24
C MET A 116 -6.13 -2.54 25.50
N GLN A 117 -4.98 -3.18 25.71
CA GLN A 117 -4.92 -4.60 26.05
C GLN A 117 -5.59 -4.89 27.39
N ARG A 118 -5.28 -4.10 28.43
CA ARG A 118 -5.94 -4.22 29.75
C ARG A 118 -7.44 -4.01 29.67
N LYS A 119 -7.90 -3.04 28.87
CA LYS A 119 -9.34 -2.80 28.63
C LYS A 119 -9.98 -4.00 27.90
N ALA A 120 -9.31 -4.58 26.92
CA ALA A 120 -9.81 -5.76 26.22
C ALA A 120 -9.89 -7.00 27.12
N GLU A 121 -8.90 -7.20 27.99
CA GLU A 121 -8.87 -8.27 29.00
C GLU A 121 -10.00 -8.09 30.04
N ALA A 122 -10.19 -6.87 30.56
CA ALA A 122 -11.28 -6.58 31.49
C ALA A 122 -12.69 -6.81 30.88
N VAL A 123 -12.86 -6.52 29.58
CA VAL A 123 -14.12 -6.81 28.85
C VAL A 123 -14.30 -8.32 28.64
N LYS A 124 -13.21 -9.09 28.56
CA LYS A 124 -13.25 -10.56 28.43
C LYS A 124 -13.61 -11.24 29.76
N GLU A 125 -13.18 -10.68 30.89
CA GLU A 125 -13.47 -11.22 32.23
C GLU A 125 -14.87 -10.86 32.74
N THR A 126 -15.40 -9.68 32.39
CA THR A 126 -16.70 -9.19 32.89
C THR A 126 -17.92 -9.69 32.11
N LYS A 127 -17.72 -10.33 30.96
CA LYS A 127 -18.80 -10.99 30.22
C LYS A 127 -18.77 -12.49 30.53
N PRO A 128 -19.70 -13.03 31.35
CA PRO A 128 -19.94 -14.48 31.31
C PRO A 128 -20.27 -14.82 29.87
N ALA A 129 -19.75 -15.94 29.37
CA ALA A 129 -19.91 -16.42 28.00
C ALA A 129 -21.37 -16.28 27.52
N GLY A 130 -21.70 -15.14 26.93
CA GLY A 130 -22.87 -14.99 26.08
C GLY A 130 -22.73 -16.01 24.95
N PRO A 131 -23.84 -16.41 24.31
CA PRO A 131 -23.81 -17.41 23.24
C PRO A 131 -22.67 -17.06 22.31
N GLN A 132 -21.71 -17.99 22.17
CA GLN A 132 -20.51 -17.80 21.38
C GLN A 132 -20.96 -17.21 20.05
N ILE A 133 -20.78 -15.90 19.88
CA ILE A 133 -20.93 -15.27 18.60
C ILE A 133 -19.70 -15.80 17.88
N GLU A 134 -19.86 -16.95 17.21
CA GLU A 134 -18.85 -17.41 16.29
C GLU A 134 -18.49 -16.19 15.44
N PRO A 135 -17.19 -15.93 15.22
CA PRO A 135 -16.80 -14.88 14.30
C PRO A 135 -17.40 -15.27 12.95
N PHE A 136 -18.55 -14.67 12.62
CA PHE A 136 -19.28 -14.88 11.37
C PHE A 136 -18.38 -14.56 10.16
N PHE A 137 -17.29 -13.82 10.41
CA PHE A 137 -16.27 -13.47 9.46
C PHE A 137 -14.93 -14.09 9.87
N GLN A 138 -14.40 -14.94 9.01
CA GLN A 138 -13.01 -15.37 9.09
C GLN A 138 -12.11 -14.26 8.54
N GLN A 139 -10.83 -14.26 8.91
CA GLN A 139 -9.86 -13.27 8.39
C GLN A 139 -9.85 -13.19 6.86
N ASN A 140 -10.05 -14.33 6.19
CA ASN A 140 -10.15 -14.42 4.73
C ASN A 140 -11.37 -13.67 4.17
N ASP A 141 -12.47 -13.60 4.91
CA ASP A 141 -13.68 -12.88 4.48
C ASP A 141 -13.48 -11.37 4.52
N ILE A 142 -12.69 -10.88 5.48
CA ILE A 142 -12.29 -9.47 5.57
C ILE A 142 -11.43 -9.10 4.36
N VAL A 143 -10.40 -9.90 4.07
CA VAL A 143 -9.52 -9.69 2.91
C VAL A 143 -10.32 -9.71 1.61
N LYS A 144 -11.23 -10.68 1.45
CA LYS A 144 -12.13 -10.77 0.30
C LYS A 144 -13.03 -9.54 0.19
N GLY A 145 -13.56 -9.03 1.31
CA GLY A 145 -14.35 -7.81 1.36
C GLY A 145 -13.58 -6.58 0.89
N ILE A 146 -12.31 -6.45 1.29
CA ILE A 146 -11.42 -5.37 0.84
C ILE A 146 -11.19 -5.46 -0.66
N ILE A 147 -10.80 -6.64 -1.17
CA ILE A 147 -10.56 -6.86 -2.61
C ILE A 147 -11.83 -6.56 -3.41
N MET A 148 -13.00 -7.04 -2.95
CA MET A 148 -14.27 -6.76 -3.61
C MET A 148 -14.60 -5.26 -3.60
N SER A 149 -14.26 -4.53 -2.54
CA SER A 149 -14.49 -3.08 -2.47
C SER A 149 -13.57 -2.27 -3.39
N GLU A 150 -12.38 -2.79 -3.68
CA GLU A 150 -11.44 -2.19 -4.63
C GLU A 150 -11.89 -2.45 -6.08
N VAL A 151 -12.24 -3.70 -6.39
CA VAL A 151 -12.58 -4.12 -7.76
C VAL A 151 -13.98 -3.67 -8.18
N LEU A 152 -14.96 -3.80 -7.29
CA LEU A 152 -16.39 -3.55 -7.58
C LEU A 152 -16.85 -2.18 -7.04
N GLY A 153 -16.00 -1.48 -6.30
CA GLY A 153 -16.35 -0.25 -5.59
C GLY A 153 -17.05 -0.49 -4.24
N PRO A 154 -17.48 0.59 -3.56
CA PRO A 154 -18.03 0.50 -2.20
C PRO A 154 -19.21 -0.47 -2.09
N PRO A 155 -19.30 -1.27 -1.01
CA PRO A 155 -20.37 -2.24 -0.84
C PRO A 155 -21.75 -1.58 -0.89
N ARG A 156 -22.73 -2.26 -1.49
CA ARG A 156 -24.10 -1.72 -1.67
C ARG A 156 -24.75 -1.31 -0.33
N ALA A 157 -24.38 -1.94 0.77
CA ALA A 157 -24.84 -1.58 2.12
C ALA A 157 -24.45 -0.15 2.55
N LYS A 158 -23.40 0.44 1.95
CA LYS A 158 -22.99 1.83 2.20
C LYS A 158 -23.84 2.85 1.42
N LYS A 159 -24.63 2.42 0.44
CA LYS A 159 -25.54 3.33 -0.28
C LYS A 159 -26.72 3.67 0.62
N ARG A 160 -26.92 4.97 0.90
CA ARG A 160 -28.11 5.46 1.59
C ARG A 160 -29.31 5.31 0.66
N TYR A 161 -30.14 4.30 0.88
CA TYR A 161 -31.45 4.21 0.23
C TYR A 161 -32.38 5.20 0.94
N GLY A 162 -32.62 6.38 0.36
CA GLY A 162 -33.55 7.34 0.96
C GLY A 162 -33.33 8.81 0.67
N ARG A 163 -32.91 9.20 -0.54
CA ARG A 163 -33.11 10.56 -1.04
C ARG A 163 -33.48 10.48 -2.52
N HIS A 164 -34.77 10.29 -2.74
CA HIS A 164 -35.44 10.87 -3.90
C HIS A 164 -36.11 12.15 -3.43
#